data_AF-A0A168RDN9-F1
#
_entry.id   AF-A0A168RDN9-F1
#
_cell.length_a   1.000
_cell.length_b   1.000
_cell.length_c   1.000
_cell.angle_alpha   90.00
_cell.angle_beta   90.00
_cell.angle_gamma   90.00
#
_symmetry.space_group_name_H-M   'P 1'
#
loop_
_entity.id
_entity.type
_entity.pdbx_description
1 polymer ?
#
loop_
_entity_poly.entity_id
_entity_poly.type
_entity_poly.pdbx_seq_one_letter_code
_entity_poly.pdbx_strand_id
1 'polypeptide(L)'
;MMKFGFSKRAIITLGVISVTLSLSFLYYFSTHSYSANNNVDDDGAFMYGSSSNSNSNNGNGNNKGISLKEQPTCLKNTATKDFIKPTKDQWEQCLEPGSQPSYYLSIVIVTRMDDYAGGQHHRFQNFIDSAFLLAEHTKEKIELLIVEWNPPADKRRVVDVFRFRQSDYLTYRIITVPKAIHDYLPNRGGSPLHEFEGKNVGIRYARGEFIVCTNQDDIWSHNFHNAIKSRVFEKNVIYLQYQDPHNIHSNFPATIVDLPAFPDDNTLYNACRLEDQDWGHYKLPPPITVTTVHETPEFILKVADQAGDFTMAHRDTWKIPRGYREAGGIAWMDIEFICTATWTFDIPVVYSGKSFACHQHHQNIWEGRKDQHTDNSGINMGKIERKEESYVNEENKWALHHVDTWTMGLECLEFRGGLCW
;
A
#
# COMPACT_ATOMS: atom_id res chain seq x y z
N MET A 1 43.75 19.25 -44.10
CA MET A 1 43.03 20.49 -43.75
C MET A 1 41.55 20.31 -44.05
N MET A 2 40.74 19.92 -43.06
CA MET A 2 39.27 19.95 -43.17
C MET A 2 38.76 21.22 -42.50
N LYS A 3 38.08 22.09 -43.25
CA LYS A 3 37.41 23.29 -42.73
C LYS A 3 36.00 22.90 -42.28
N PHE A 4 35.73 22.93 -40.98
CA PHE A 4 34.37 22.89 -40.45
C PHE A 4 33.72 24.27 -40.63
N GLY A 5 32.76 24.37 -41.56
CA GLY A 5 31.90 25.54 -41.72
C GLY A 5 30.55 25.27 -41.07
N PHE A 6 30.29 25.85 -39.91
CA PHE A 6 28.95 25.83 -39.33
C PHE A 6 28.02 26.74 -40.16
N SER A 7 26.86 26.21 -40.54
CA SER A 7 25.81 26.97 -41.24
C SER A 7 25.32 28.12 -40.36
N LYS A 8 25.11 29.31 -40.95
CA LYS A 8 24.53 30.48 -40.25
C LYS A 8 23.21 30.13 -39.52
N ARG A 9 22.43 29.17 -40.05
CA ARG A 9 21.20 28.70 -39.38
C ARG A 9 21.50 27.97 -38.08
N ALA A 10 22.53 27.13 -38.02
CA ALA A 10 22.89 26.39 -36.81
C ALA A 10 23.36 27.33 -35.69
N ILE A 11 24.10 28.39 -36.03
CA ILE A 11 24.55 29.40 -35.06
C ILE A 11 23.35 30.19 -34.50
N ILE A 12 22.38 30.54 -35.34
CA ILE A 12 21.17 31.24 -34.91
C ILE A 12 20.32 30.33 -34.00
N THR A 13 20.15 29.05 -34.36
CA THR A 13 19.38 28.10 -33.54
C THR A 13 20.03 27.87 -32.17
N LEU A 14 21.35 27.72 -32.10
CA LEU A 14 22.06 27.63 -30.82
C LEU A 14 21.94 28.91 -29.98
N GLY A 15 21.99 30.08 -30.63
CA GLY A 15 21.79 31.37 -29.95
C GLY A 15 20.41 31.49 -29.33
N VAL A 16 19.36 31.10 -30.05
CA VAL A 16 17.98 31.14 -29.54
C VAL A 16 17.79 30.17 -28.37
N ILE A 17 18.31 28.95 -28.46
CA ILE A 17 18.23 27.97 -27.37
C ILE A 17 18.95 28.48 -26.12
N SER A 18 20.14 29.08 -26.27
CA SER A 18 20.89 29.64 -25.13
C SER A 18 20.15 30.79 -24.45
N VAL A 19 19.54 31.71 -25.22
CA VAL A 19 18.77 32.82 -24.65
C VAL A 19 17.53 32.32 -23.92
N THR A 20 16.87 31.30 -24.47
CA THR A 20 15.66 30.71 -23.86
C THR A 20 16.00 30.06 -22.52
N LEU A 21 17.08 29.28 -22.46
CA LEU A 21 17.55 28.66 -21.21
C LEU A 21 17.97 29.70 -20.16
N SER A 22 18.67 30.76 -20.57
CA SER A 22 19.05 31.84 -19.64
C SER A 22 17.83 32.60 -19.09
N LEU A 23 16.81 32.84 -19.90
CA LEU A 23 15.57 33.49 -19.45
C LEU A 23 14.78 32.59 -18.50
N SER A 24 14.69 31.28 -18.77
CA SER A 24 14.07 30.31 -17.85
C SER A 24 14.80 30.22 -16.51
N PHE A 25 16.14 30.30 -16.52
CA PHE A 25 16.95 30.29 -15.30
C PHE A 25 16.74 31.57 -14.48
N LEU A 26 16.73 32.74 -15.13
CA LEU A 26 16.45 34.01 -14.44
C LEU A 26 15.04 34.08 -13.84
N TYR A 27 14.03 33.53 -14.55
CA TYR A 27 12.67 33.44 -14.02
C TYR A 27 12.62 32.59 -12.75
N TYR A 28 13.24 31.41 -12.76
CA TYR A 28 13.28 30.50 -11.60
C TYR A 28 13.85 31.17 -10.34
N PHE A 29 14.97 31.89 -10.47
CA PHE A 29 15.58 32.61 -9.36
C PHE A 29 14.75 33.81 -8.90
N SER A 30 14.15 34.57 -9.81
CA SER A 30 13.29 35.70 -9.45
C SER A 30 12.04 35.28 -8.66
N THR A 31 11.49 34.09 -8.93
CA THR A 31 10.34 33.54 -8.21
C THR A 31 10.69 32.94 -6.84
N HIS A 32 11.95 32.56 -6.61
CA HIS A 32 12.40 31.95 -5.34
C HIS A 32 13.07 32.95 -4.38
N SER A 33 13.34 34.19 -4.80
CA SER A 33 13.87 35.23 -3.90
C SER A 33 12.80 35.99 -3.09
N TYR A 34 11.53 35.61 -3.18
CA TYR A 34 10.42 36.17 -2.37
C TYR A 34 10.03 35.26 -1.21
N SER A 35 10.99 34.79 -0.41
CA SER A 35 10.70 34.23 0.92
C SER A 35 11.93 34.20 1.83
N ALA A 36 12.57 35.36 2.01
CA ALA A 36 13.61 35.52 3.03
C ALA A 36 13.66 36.98 3.51
N ASN A 37 12.80 37.31 4.48
CA ASN A 37 13.09 38.14 5.67
C ASN A 37 11.78 38.67 6.28
N ASN A 38 11.56 38.35 7.55
CA ASN A 38 11.52 39.32 8.64
C ASN A 38 11.10 38.60 9.93
N ASN A 39 12.04 38.49 10.87
CA ASN A 39 11.87 39.03 12.24
C ASN A 39 13.17 38.81 13.02
N VAL A 40 13.90 39.91 13.15
CA VAL A 40 14.90 40.16 14.18
C VAL A 40 14.17 40.82 15.35
N ASP A 41 14.59 40.46 16.56
CA ASP A 41 14.64 41.24 17.81
C ASP A 41 14.22 40.33 18.99
N ASP A 42 14.80 40.32 20.18
CA ASP A 42 16.11 40.65 20.77
C ASP A 42 15.96 40.22 22.25
N ASP A 43 17.08 39.99 22.94
CA ASP A 43 17.19 39.81 24.41
C ASP A 43 16.53 38.56 25.05
N GLY A 44 17.13 37.80 25.96
CA GLY A 44 18.23 38.09 26.85
C GLY A 44 17.81 37.70 28.29
N ALA A 45 18.63 36.86 28.92
CA ALA A 45 18.86 36.79 30.37
C ALA A 45 17.86 36.08 31.35
N PHE A 46 18.45 35.07 32.03
CA PHE A 46 18.53 34.86 33.49
C PHE A 46 17.31 34.47 34.36
N MET A 47 17.42 33.23 34.88
CA MET A 47 17.49 32.82 36.30
C MET A 47 16.37 33.04 37.34
N TYR A 48 16.15 31.92 38.06
CA TYR A 48 15.83 31.75 39.49
C TYR A 48 14.70 32.56 40.15
N GLY A 49 13.80 31.82 40.81
CA GLY A 49 12.88 32.42 41.78
C GLY A 49 11.96 31.41 42.44
N SER A 50 12.50 30.67 43.41
CA SER A 50 11.72 29.99 44.45
C SER A 50 10.93 31.01 45.25
N SER A 51 9.67 30.71 45.62
CA SER A 51 9.15 31.08 46.94
C SER A 51 7.89 30.29 47.28
N SER A 52 8.07 29.38 48.23
CA SER A 52 7.09 29.00 49.23
C SER A 52 6.46 30.22 49.91
N ASN A 53 5.15 30.23 50.14
CA ASN A 53 4.63 30.39 51.50
C ASN A 53 3.14 30.06 51.64
N SER A 54 2.88 29.37 52.75
CA SER A 54 1.64 29.12 53.46
C SER A 54 0.70 30.32 53.60
N ASN A 55 -0.61 30.12 53.41
CA ASN A 55 -1.52 29.93 54.55
C ASN A 55 -2.97 29.71 54.08
N SER A 56 -3.56 28.66 54.64
CA SER A 56 -4.99 28.38 54.66
C SER A 56 -5.75 29.43 55.47
N ASN A 57 -6.85 29.97 54.94
CA ASN A 57 -8.15 29.84 55.59
C ASN A 57 -9.30 30.44 54.77
N ASN A 58 -10.44 29.76 54.94
CA ASN A 58 -11.80 30.14 54.64
C ASN A 58 -12.29 30.06 53.19
N GLY A 59 -13.02 28.97 52.96
CA GLY A 59 -13.97 28.88 51.87
C GLY A 59 -15.06 29.93 51.97
N ASN A 60 -15.48 30.41 50.81
CA ASN A 60 -16.89 30.41 50.46
C ASN A 60 -17.00 30.50 48.93
N GLY A 61 -18.05 29.86 48.42
CA GLY A 61 -18.23 29.57 47.01
C GLY A 61 -18.11 30.80 46.10
N ASN A 62 -17.46 30.58 44.97
CA ASN A 62 -17.89 31.09 43.68
C ASN A 62 -17.22 30.26 42.60
N ASN A 63 -17.96 29.29 42.08
CA ASN A 63 -17.67 28.63 40.81
C ASN A 63 -17.65 29.69 39.71
N LYS A 64 -16.46 30.22 39.43
CA LYS A 64 -16.16 30.99 38.22
C LYS A 64 -14.77 30.63 37.76
N GLY A 65 -14.67 30.30 36.48
CA GLY A 65 -13.42 30.33 35.75
C GLY A 65 -12.74 28.99 35.64
N ILE A 66 -13.26 28.17 34.74
CA ILE A 66 -12.52 27.13 34.04
C ILE A 66 -11.12 27.66 33.66
N SER A 67 -10.08 27.13 34.30
CA SER A 67 -8.72 27.16 33.75
C SER A 67 -8.48 25.87 32.96
N LEU A 68 -9.22 25.70 31.86
CA LEU A 68 -8.85 24.75 30.81
C LEU A 68 -7.65 25.34 30.09
N LYS A 69 -6.43 24.97 30.49
CA LYS A 69 -5.26 25.09 29.62
C LYS A 69 -4.15 24.17 30.08
N GLU A 70 -4.31 22.90 29.68
CA GLU A 70 -3.24 22.00 29.23
C GLU A 70 -3.90 20.81 28.48
N GLN A 71 -4.06 20.95 27.17
CA GLN A 71 -4.45 19.91 26.19
C GLN A 71 -3.64 20.28 24.93
N PRO A 72 -2.82 19.41 24.29
CA PRO A 72 -3.03 17.98 24.01
C PRO A 72 -1.80 17.05 24.23
N THR A 73 -1.97 15.74 24.39
CA THR A 73 -0.85 14.76 24.48
C THR A 73 -0.66 13.86 23.25
N CYS A 74 -1.63 13.71 22.36
CA CYS A 74 -1.64 14.31 21.02
C CYS A 74 -2.92 13.90 20.31
N LEU A 75 -3.28 14.65 19.27
CA LEU A 75 -4.14 14.18 18.18
C LEU A 75 -4.30 15.14 17.02
N LYS A 76 -3.47 14.98 15.97
CA LYS A 76 -3.83 15.51 14.66
C LYS A 76 -3.33 14.63 13.52
N ASN A 77 -4.24 13.80 12.99
CA ASN A 77 -4.63 13.67 11.58
C ASN A 77 -5.71 12.56 11.42
N THR A 78 -6.88 12.76 12.02
CA THR A 78 -8.03 11.85 11.89
C THR A 78 -8.85 12.17 10.65
N ALA A 79 -9.06 11.20 9.78
CA ALA A 79 -10.07 11.30 8.75
C ALA A 79 -11.43 10.77 9.26
N THR A 80 -12.51 11.32 8.72
CA THR A 80 -13.89 10.84 8.91
C THR A 80 -14.63 10.93 7.58
N LYS A 81 -15.74 10.20 7.45
CA LYS A 81 -16.59 10.27 6.25
C LYS A 81 -17.06 11.67 5.90
N ASP A 82 -17.24 12.56 6.89
CA ASP A 82 -17.71 13.93 6.66
C ASP A 82 -16.73 14.77 5.82
N PHE A 83 -15.46 14.36 5.74
CA PHE A 83 -14.44 15.00 4.90
C PHE A 83 -14.52 14.57 3.41
N ILE A 84 -15.36 13.61 3.03
CA ILE A 84 -15.39 12.99 1.69
C ILE A 84 -16.26 13.78 0.70
N LYS A 85 -16.09 15.10 0.65
CA LYS A 85 -16.58 15.90 -0.48
C LYS A 85 -15.46 16.78 -1.04
N PRO A 86 -14.36 16.15 -1.50
CA PRO A 86 -13.28 16.91 -2.12
C PRO A 86 -13.80 17.64 -3.37
N THR A 87 -13.21 18.79 -3.66
CA THR A 87 -13.34 19.37 -5.01
C THR A 87 -12.75 18.39 -6.04
N LYS A 88 -13.10 18.54 -7.32
CA LYS A 88 -12.53 17.71 -8.38
C LYS A 88 -11.01 17.75 -8.36
N ASP A 89 -10.41 18.94 -8.19
CA ASP A 89 -8.95 19.09 -8.13
C ASP A 89 -8.33 18.36 -6.93
N GLN A 90 -8.96 18.40 -5.75
CA GLN A 90 -8.50 17.65 -4.57
C GLN A 90 -8.60 16.13 -4.78
N TRP A 91 -9.67 15.69 -5.45
CA TRP A 91 -9.85 14.30 -5.83
C TRP A 91 -8.80 13.83 -6.85
N GLU A 92 -8.55 14.63 -7.90
CA GLU A 92 -7.51 14.35 -8.91
C GLU A 92 -6.14 14.26 -8.23
N GLN A 93 -5.82 15.21 -7.35
CA GLN A 93 -4.57 15.19 -6.60
C GLN A 93 -4.44 13.95 -5.71
N CYS A 94 -5.52 13.55 -5.03
CA CYS A 94 -5.52 12.35 -4.19
C CYS A 94 -5.27 11.08 -4.99
N LEU A 95 -5.79 10.99 -6.22
CA LEU A 95 -5.59 9.84 -7.10
C LEU A 95 -4.29 9.90 -7.91
N GLU A 96 -3.65 11.07 -8.05
CA GLU A 96 -2.44 11.21 -8.85
C GLU A 96 -1.30 10.28 -8.35
N PRO A 97 -0.87 9.28 -9.15
CA PRO A 97 0.21 8.36 -8.76
C PRO A 97 1.60 8.98 -8.91
N GLY A 98 1.73 10.10 -9.62
CA GLY A 98 2.99 10.82 -9.85
C GLY A 98 3.93 10.11 -10.82
N SER A 99 4.74 10.90 -11.55
CA SER A 99 5.72 10.39 -12.51
C SER A 99 6.92 9.70 -11.88
N GLN A 100 7.21 9.97 -10.61
CA GLN A 100 8.28 9.38 -9.80
C GLN A 100 7.70 8.92 -8.46
N PRO A 101 8.26 7.87 -7.83
CA PRO A 101 7.76 7.41 -6.54
C PRO A 101 7.99 8.47 -5.44
N SER A 102 6.98 8.69 -4.60
CA SER A 102 7.08 9.57 -3.41
C SER A 102 7.23 8.78 -2.11
N TYR A 103 6.95 7.47 -2.17
CA TYR A 103 7.12 6.50 -1.07
C TYR A 103 8.07 5.39 -1.54
N TYR A 104 8.71 4.72 -0.59
CA TYR A 104 9.47 3.51 -0.90
C TYR A 104 8.51 2.34 -1.18
N LEU A 105 7.49 2.18 -0.35
CA LEU A 105 6.53 1.09 -0.42
C LEU A 105 5.10 1.61 -0.42
N SER A 106 4.28 1.13 -1.35
CA SER A 106 2.81 1.16 -1.23
C SER A 106 2.31 -0.24 -0.91
N ILE A 107 1.67 -0.38 0.23
CA ILE A 107 0.95 -1.57 0.65
C ILE A 107 -0.48 -1.44 0.13
N VAL A 108 -0.88 -2.33 -0.79
CA VAL A 108 -2.19 -2.34 -1.42
C VAL A 108 -3.02 -3.48 -0.85
N ILE A 109 -4.14 -3.15 -0.24
CA ILE A 109 -5.16 -4.13 0.18
C ILE A 109 -6.52 -3.75 -0.38
N VAL A 110 -7.36 -4.76 -0.53
CA VAL A 110 -8.75 -4.60 -0.95
C VAL A 110 -9.64 -5.16 0.14
N THR A 111 -10.67 -4.40 0.49
CA THR A 111 -11.57 -4.80 1.57
C THR A 111 -12.95 -4.20 1.39
N ARG A 112 -13.89 -4.73 2.16
CA ARG A 112 -15.20 -4.15 2.43
C ARG A 112 -15.63 -4.62 3.81
N MET A 113 -16.49 -3.85 4.48
CA MET A 113 -16.92 -4.16 5.84
C MET A 113 -18.04 -5.19 5.89
N ASP A 114 -17.73 -6.45 5.62
CA ASP A 114 -18.70 -7.56 5.56
C ASP A 114 -18.31 -8.81 6.38
N ASP A 115 -17.37 -8.65 7.32
CA ASP A 115 -16.81 -9.72 8.16
C ASP A 115 -16.04 -10.78 7.36
N TYR A 116 -15.25 -10.33 6.38
CA TYR A 116 -14.35 -11.16 5.58
C TYR A 116 -13.61 -12.20 6.43
N ALA A 117 -13.74 -13.47 6.03
CA ALA A 117 -13.11 -14.62 6.66
C ALA A 117 -13.38 -14.77 8.19
N GLY A 118 -14.39 -14.08 8.72
CA GLY A 118 -14.76 -14.07 10.13
C GLY A 118 -13.81 -13.26 11.01
N GLY A 119 -14.35 -12.59 12.02
CA GLY A 119 -13.55 -11.82 12.98
C GLY A 119 -12.76 -10.68 12.34
N GLN A 120 -13.21 -10.13 11.22
CA GLN A 120 -12.46 -9.19 10.38
C GLN A 120 -11.93 -7.98 11.17
N HIS A 121 -12.73 -7.47 12.12
CA HIS A 121 -12.44 -6.22 12.83
C HIS A 121 -11.11 -6.23 13.59
N HIS A 122 -10.80 -7.31 14.32
CA HIS A 122 -9.55 -7.32 15.07
C HIS A 122 -8.35 -7.63 14.17
N ARG A 123 -8.52 -8.56 13.22
CA ARG A 123 -7.45 -8.94 12.28
C ARG A 123 -7.03 -7.79 11.39
N PHE A 124 -7.99 -7.03 10.87
CA PHE A 124 -7.70 -5.86 10.06
C PHE A 124 -7.13 -4.70 10.88
N GLN A 125 -7.55 -4.52 12.15
CA GLN A 125 -6.87 -3.57 13.04
C GLN A 125 -5.42 -3.98 13.30
N ASN A 126 -5.14 -5.27 13.54
CA ASN A 126 -3.79 -5.79 13.71
C ASN A 126 -2.93 -5.57 12.45
N PHE A 127 -3.49 -5.79 11.26
CA PHE A 127 -2.82 -5.49 9.98
C PHE A 127 -2.45 -4.00 9.88
N ILE A 128 -3.41 -3.09 10.15
CA ILE A 128 -3.18 -1.63 10.11
C ILE A 128 -2.08 -1.23 11.11
N ASP A 129 -2.14 -1.75 12.33
CA ASP A 129 -1.15 -1.47 13.37
C ASP A 129 0.22 -2.11 13.03
N SER A 130 0.25 -3.26 12.35
CA SER A 130 1.50 -3.86 11.87
C SER A 130 2.16 -3.02 10.77
N ALA A 131 1.38 -2.41 9.87
CA ALA A 131 1.90 -1.49 8.86
C ALA A 131 2.48 -0.21 9.49
N PHE A 132 1.88 0.26 10.59
CA PHE A 132 2.45 1.34 11.41
C PHE A 132 3.80 0.92 11.99
N LEU A 133 3.90 -0.26 12.60
CA LEU A 133 5.18 -0.76 13.14
C LEU A 133 6.23 -0.96 12.05
N LEU A 134 5.83 -1.43 10.86
CA LEU A 134 6.71 -1.53 9.70
C LEU A 134 7.33 -0.19 9.34
N ALA A 135 6.51 0.84 9.19
CA ALA A 135 6.99 2.20 8.89
C ALA A 135 7.88 2.75 10.02
N GLU A 136 7.49 2.57 11.28
CA GLU A 136 8.25 3.09 12.42
C GLU A 136 9.59 2.38 12.64
N HIS A 137 9.68 1.06 12.44
CA HIS A 137 10.93 0.32 12.66
C HIS A 137 11.92 0.42 11.49
N THR A 138 11.40 0.64 10.28
CA THR A 138 12.22 0.83 9.07
C THR A 138 12.60 2.29 8.85
N LYS A 139 11.78 3.24 9.36
CA LYS A 139 11.90 4.68 9.10
C LYS A 139 11.83 5.02 7.60
N GLU A 140 11.22 4.14 6.81
CA GLU A 140 10.97 4.36 5.39
C GLU A 140 9.62 5.01 5.17
N LYS A 141 9.51 5.81 4.11
CA LYS A 141 8.22 6.38 3.71
C LYS A 141 7.35 5.27 3.11
N ILE A 142 6.30 4.89 3.83
CA ILE A 142 5.33 3.87 3.45
C ILE A 142 3.95 4.50 3.27
N GLU A 143 3.22 4.00 2.29
CA GLU A 143 1.81 4.26 2.12
C GLU A 143 1.02 2.97 2.36
N LEU A 144 -0.01 3.03 3.20
CA LEU A 144 -1.05 2.01 3.26
C LEU A 144 -2.25 2.48 2.42
N LEU A 145 -2.38 1.88 1.23
CA LEU A 145 -3.42 2.14 0.25
C LEU A 145 -4.53 1.09 0.36
N ILE A 146 -5.64 1.49 0.95
CA ILE A 146 -6.82 0.66 1.16
C ILE A 146 -7.81 0.93 0.03
N VAL A 147 -8.15 -0.10 -0.73
CA VAL A 147 -9.24 -0.04 -1.71
C VAL A 147 -10.51 -0.60 -1.05
N GLU A 148 -11.38 0.30 -0.61
CA GLU A 148 -12.68 -0.06 -0.05
C GLU A 148 -13.68 -0.28 -1.19
N TRP A 149 -13.97 -1.54 -1.50
CA TRP A 149 -14.71 -1.91 -2.70
C TRP A 149 -16.17 -2.24 -2.41
N ASN A 150 -17.09 -1.56 -3.09
CA ASN A 150 -18.54 -1.79 -2.98
C ASN A 150 -19.02 -1.87 -1.51
N PRO A 151 -18.66 -0.90 -0.64
CA PRO A 151 -18.96 -0.97 0.79
C PRO A 151 -20.47 -1.14 1.03
N PRO A 152 -20.91 -2.03 1.95
CA PRO A 152 -22.33 -2.18 2.28
C PRO A 152 -22.93 -0.87 2.81
N ALA A 153 -24.10 -0.51 2.32
CA ALA A 153 -24.76 0.77 2.67
C ALA A 153 -25.20 0.84 4.15
N ASP A 154 -25.41 -0.31 4.78
CA ASP A 154 -25.85 -0.47 6.18
C ASP A 154 -24.69 -0.62 7.17
N LYS A 155 -23.44 -0.52 6.71
CA LYS A 155 -22.22 -0.66 7.52
C LYS A 155 -21.44 0.65 7.56
N ARG A 156 -20.70 0.84 8.66
CA ARG A 156 -19.72 1.94 8.74
C ARG A 156 -18.58 1.66 7.77
N ARG A 157 -17.99 2.73 7.26
CA ARG A 157 -16.87 2.70 6.30
C ARG A 157 -15.58 2.38 7.03
N VAL A 158 -14.57 1.88 6.31
CA VAL A 158 -13.24 1.56 6.88
C VAL A 158 -12.67 2.74 7.69
N VAL A 159 -12.73 3.95 7.13
CA VAL A 159 -12.24 5.18 7.80
C VAL A 159 -12.89 5.43 9.17
N ASP A 160 -14.15 4.98 9.35
CA ASP A 160 -14.94 5.24 10.55
C ASP A 160 -14.86 4.11 11.60
N VAL A 161 -14.34 2.94 11.20
CA VAL A 161 -14.32 1.71 12.02
C VAL A 161 -12.96 1.51 12.70
N PHE A 162 -11.87 1.77 11.98
CA PHE A 162 -10.52 1.44 12.46
C PHE A 162 -9.79 2.65 13.03
N ARG A 163 -8.80 2.36 13.88
CA ARG A 163 -7.88 3.36 14.41
C ARG A 163 -6.67 3.43 13.51
N PHE A 164 -6.30 4.64 13.15
CA PHE A 164 -5.13 4.94 12.35
C PHE A 164 -4.17 5.76 13.20
N ARG A 165 -2.98 5.23 13.49
CA ARG A 165 -1.98 5.87 14.35
C ARG A 165 -1.24 6.95 13.57
N GLN A 166 -0.89 8.05 14.23
CA GLN A 166 -0.15 9.12 13.56
C GLN A 166 1.32 8.72 13.37
N SER A 167 1.87 8.92 12.17
CA SER A 167 3.30 8.66 11.86
C SER A 167 3.85 9.68 10.86
N ASP A 168 5.16 9.95 10.94
CA ASP A 168 5.90 10.70 9.92
C ASP A 168 6.32 9.82 8.72
N TYR A 169 6.27 8.49 8.92
CA TYR A 169 6.73 7.48 7.98
C TYR A 169 5.57 6.76 7.29
N LEU A 170 4.35 6.81 7.84
CA LEU A 170 3.16 6.18 7.26
C LEU A 170 2.12 7.21 6.82
N THR A 171 1.66 7.09 5.57
CA THR A 171 0.45 7.76 5.07
C THR A 171 -0.62 6.73 4.79
N TYR A 172 -1.87 7.02 5.17
CA TYR A 172 -3.03 6.22 4.84
C TYR A 172 -3.77 6.87 3.69
N ARG A 173 -4.14 6.06 2.69
CA ARG A 173 -5.01 6.50 1.62
C ARG A 173 -6.09 5.46 1.41
N ILE A 174 -7.34 5.92 1.36
CA ILE A 174 -8.51 5.08 1.12
C ILE A 174 -9.11 5.50 -0.22
N ILE A 175 -9.14 4.58 -1.18
CA ILE A 175 -9.88 4.73 -2.43
C ILE A 175 -11.16 3.92 -2.30
N THR A 176 -12.30 4.59 -2.39
CA THR A 176 -13.59 3.89 -2.31
C THR A 176 -14.17 3.72 -3.69
N VAL A 177 -14.36 2.46 -4.08
CA VAL A 177 -15.06 2.09 -5.30
C VAL A 177 -16.55 1.90 -4.97
N PRO A 178 -17.44 2.79 -5.43
CA PRO A 178 -18.86 2.68 -5.10
C PRO A 178 -19.54 1.54 -5.84
N LYS A 179 -20.73 1.16 -5.34
CA LYS A 179 -21.60 0.16 -5.97
C LYS A 179 -21.85 0.42 -7.47
N ALA A 180 -21.95 1.68 -7.88
CA ALA A 180 -22.15 2.04 -9.29
C ALA A 180 -21.02 1.54 -10.21
N ILE A 181 -19.75 1.58 -9.76
CA ILE A 181 -18.62 1.04 -10.53
C ILE A 181 -18.64 -0.49 -10.48
N HIS A 182 -18.91 -1.08 -9.32
CA HIS A 182 -19.02 -2.54 -9.19
C HIS A 182 -20.09 -3.14 -10.10
N ASP A 183 -21.26 -2.50 -10.21
CA ASP A 183 -22.37 -2.95 -11.06
C ASP A 183 -22.09 -2.71 -12.56
N TYR A 184 -21.20 -1.77 -12.89
CA TYR A 184 -20.80 -1.49 -14.27
C TYR A 184 -19.82 -2.54 -14.80
N LEU A 185 -18.96 -3.07 -13.93
CA LEU A 185 -17.98 -4.10 -14.29
C LEU A 185 -18.64 -5.49 -14.38
N PRO A 186 -18.10 -6.40 -15.22
CA PRO A 186 -18.54 -7.79 -15.21
C PRO A 186 -18.42 -8.38 -13.80
N ASN A 187 -19.41 -9.15 -13.36
CA ASN A 187 -19.37 -9.87 -12.09
C ASN A 187 -19.68 -11.35 -12.31
N ARG A 188 -18.77 -12.06 -12.98
CA ARG A 188 -18.94 -13.47 -13.33
C ARG A 188 -18.99 -14.37 -12.10
N GLY A 189 -18.18 -14.07 -11.08
CA GLY A 189 -18.16 -14.82 -9.83
C GLY A 189 -19.34 -14.53 -8.90
N GLY A 190 -20.21 -13.56 -9.23
CA GLY A 190 -21.25 -13.09 -8.31
C GLY A 190 -20.68 -12.56 -6.99
N SER A 191 -19.40 -12.18 -6.99
CA SER A 191 -18.68 -11.80 -5.78
C SER A 191 -19.09 -10.39 -5.37
N PRO A 192 -19.37 -10.12 -4.08
CA PRO A 192 -19.56 -8.77 -3.59
C PRO A 192 -18.25 -7.96 -3.63
N LEU A 193 -17.10 -8.63 -3.59
CA LEU A 193 -15.77 -8.06 -3.59
C LEU A 193 -15.01 -8.46 -4.86
N HIS A 194 -14.68 -7.51 -5.72
CA HIS A 194 -13.82 -7.75 -6.88
C HIS A 194 -12.37 -7.56 -6.46
N GLU A 195 -11.79 -8.57 -5.83
CA GLU A 195 -10.47 -8.48 -5.18
C GLU A 195 -9.38 -8.05 -6.16
N PHE A 196 -9.29 -8.70 -7.33
CA PHE A 196 -8.21 -8.46 -8.29
C PHE A 196 -8.37 -7.14 -9.04
N GLU A 197 -9.60 -6.77 -9.39
CA GLU A 197 -9.92 -5.45 -9.93
C GLU A 197 -9.60 -4.35 -8.89
N GLY A 198 -9.90 -4.59 -7.61
CA GLY A 198 -9.52 -3.72 -6.52
C GLY A 198 -7.99 -3.60 -6.36
N LYS A 199 -7.26 -4.71 -6.45
CA LYS A 199 -5.79 -4.73 -6.38
C LYS A 199 -5.21 -3.93 -7.55
N ASN A 200 -5.78 -4.05 -8.75
CA ASN A 200 -5.41 -3.24 -9.90
C ASN A 200 -5.67 -1.74 -9.71
N VAL A 201 -6.81 -1.36 -9.12
CA VAL A 201 -7.09 0.04 -8.75
C VAL A 201 -6.01 0.56 -7.80
N GLY A 202 -5.64 -0.23 -6.80
CA GLY A 202 -4.54 0.11 -5.88
C GLY A 202 -3.19 0.24 -6.60
N ILE A 203 -2.82 -0.73 -7.44
CA ILE A 203 -1.59 -0.70 -8.25
C ILE A 203 -1.53 0.56 -9.12
N ARG A 204 -2.63 0.91 -9.79
CA ARG A 204 -2.70 2.09 -10.67
C ARG A 204 -2.42 3.38 -9.90
N TYR A 205 -3.01 3.53 -8.72
CA TYR A 205 -2.95 4.79 -7.97
C TYR A 205 -1.83 4.84 -6.93
N ALA A 206 -1.14 3.72 -6.68
CA ALA A 206 -0.01 3.63 -5.76
C ALA A 206 1.15 4.59 -6.11
N ARG A 207 1.75 5.15 -5.05
CA ARG A 207 2.84 6.13 -5.15
C ARG A 207 4.20 5.60 -4.67
N GLY A 208 4.26 4.33 -4.28
CA GLY A 208 5.47 3.63 -3.88
C GLY A 208 6.36 3.27 -5.06
N GLU A 209 7.67 3.20 -4.81
CA GLU A 209 8.65 2.61 -5.72
C GLU A 209 8.36 1.11 -5.91
N PHE A 210 8.10 0.43 -4.80
CA PHE A 210 7.61 -0.94 -4.75
C PHE A 210 6.15 -0.95 -4.32
N ILE A 211 5.38 -1.87 -4.91
CA ILE A 211 3.97 -2.08 -4.59
C ILE A 211 3.82 -3.54 -4.18
N VAL A 212 3.35 -3.76 -2.96
CA VAL A 212 2.96 -5.08 -2.45
C VAL A 212 1.44 -5.16 -2.42
N CYS A 213 0.89 -6.19 -3.07
CA CYS A 213 -0.50 -6.60 -2.91
C CYS A 213 -0.53 -7.75 -1.89
N THR A 214 -1.40 -7.62 -0.91
CA THR A 214 -1.51 -8.52 0.26
C THR A 214 -2.97 -8.57 0.73
N ASN A 215 -3.26 -9.40 1.72
CA ASN A 215 -4.58 -9.49 2.33
C ASN A 215 -4.66 -8.65 3.62
N GLN A 216 -5.88 -8.39 4.09
CA GLN A 216 -6.12 -7.48 5.21
C GLN A 216 -5.85 -8.10 6.59
N ASP A 217 -5.39 -9.33 6.61
CA ASP A 217 -5.17 -10.18 7.77
C ASP A 217 -3.73 -10.71 7.87
N ASP A 218 -2.81 -10.18 7.05
CA ASP A 218 -1.39 -10.49 7.09
C ASP A 218 -0.61 -9.65 8.14
N ILE A 219 0.48 -10.19 8.66
CA ILE A 219 1.34 -9.53 9.67
C ILE A 219 2.78 -9.54 9.19
N TRP A 220 3.38 -8.35 9.10
CA TRP A 220 4.74 -8.19 8.56
C TRP A 220 5.79 -8.88 9.42
N SER A 221 6.62 -9.71 8.78
CA SER A 221 7.68 -10.45 9.44
C SER A 221 8.91 -9.58 9.71
N HIS A 222 9.76 -10.04 10.62
CA HIS A 222 11.09 -9.44 10.80
C HIS A 222 11.95 -9.50 9.52
N ASN A 223 11.75 -10.52 8.67
CA ASN A 223 12.46 -10.63 7.40
C ASN A 223 12.10 -9.48 6.46
N PHE A 224 10.83 -9.08 6.41
CA PHE A 224 10.40 -7.99 5.55
C PHE A 224 10.91 -6.64 6.03
N HIS A 225 10.82 -6.38 7.34
CA HIS A 225 11.45 -5.22 7.95
C HIS A 225 12.94 -5.14 7.58
N ASN A 226 13.65 -6.27 7.66
CA ASN A 226 15.07 -6.32 7.34
C ASN A 226 15.34 -6.13 5.84
N ALA A 227 14.55 -6.75 4.97
CA ALA A 227 14.64 -6.60 3.52
C ALA A 227 14.42 -5.14 3.09
N ILE A 228 13.44 -4.45 3.68
CA ILE A 228 13.21 -3.01 3.47
C ILE A 228 14.45 -2.21 3.88
N LYS A 229 14.96 -2.41 5.09
CA LYS A 229 16.15 -1.68 5.60
C LYS A 229 17.41 -1.96 4.78
N SER A 230 17.49 -3.16 4.20
CA SER A 230 18.61 -3.59 3.38
C SER A 230 18.50 -3.15 1.91
N ARG A 231 17.35 -2.56 1.50
CA ARG A 231 17.10 -2.08 0.13
C ARG A 231 17.38 -3.14 -0.95
N VAL A 232 16.91 -4.36 -0.70
CA VAL A 232 17.24 -5.53 -1.55
C VAL A 232 16.37 -5.67 -2.80
N PHE A 233 15.28 -4.91 -2.90
CA PHE A 233 14.34 -5.05 -4.01
C PHE A 233 14.80 -4.28 -5.25
N GLU A 234 14.48 -4.80 -6.41
CA GLU A 234 14.94 -4.35 -7.72
C GLU A 234 13.75 -4.24 -8.69
N LYS A 235 13.90 -3.33 -9.66
CA LYS A 235 12.98 -3.21 -10.79
C LYS A 235 13.08 -4.44 -11.70
N ASN A 236 12.00 -4.74 -12.42
CA ASN A 236 11.87 -5.89 -13.33
C ASN A 236 11.93 -7.26 -12.64
N VAL A 237 11.58 -7.34 -11.35
CA VAL A 237 11.47 -8.60 -10.60
C VAL A 237 10.10 -8.68 -9.92
N ILE A 238 9.55 -9.89 -9.81
CA ILE A 238 8.39 -10.21 -8.96
C ILE A 238 8.88 -10.97 -7.72
N TYR A 239 8.39 -10.56 -6.56
CA TYR A 239 8.69 -11.16 -5.26
C TYR A 239 7.48 -11.90 -4.73
N LEU A 240 7.70 -13.17 -4.42
CA LEU A 240 6.75 -14.08 -3.79
C LEU A 240 7.35 -14.65 -2.50
N GLN A 241 6.53 -15.28 -1.69
CA GLN A 241 6.95 -15.92 -0.45
C GLN A 241 6.34 -17.31 -0.27
N TYR A 242 6.97 -18.10 0.58
CA TYR A 242 6.32 -19.26 1.19
C TYR A 242 5.26 -18.82 2.19
N GLN A 243 4.12 -19.51 2.20
CA GLN A 243 3.05 -19.33 3.16
C GLN A 243 2.40 -20.69 3.42
N ASP A 244 2.20 -21.03 4.69
CA ASP A 244 1.53 -22.26 5.08
C ASP A 244 0.02 -22.18 4.75
N PRO A 245 -0.62 -23.30 4.39
CA PRO A 245 -2.06 -23.33 4.13
C PRO A 245 -2.91 -22.92 5.34
N HIS A 246 -4.03 -22.25 5.08
CA HIS A 246 -4.94 -21.71 6.10
C HIS A 246 -5.79 -22.75 6.87
N ASN A 247 -5.83 -24.00 6.42
CA ASN A 247 -6.76 -25.03 6.93
C ASN A 247 -6.24 -25.79 8.17
N ILE A 248 -5.68 -25.08 9.14
CA ILE A 248 -4.98 -25.69 10.28
C ILE A 248 -5.81 -25.55 11.56
N HIS A 249 -6.14 -26.69 12.15
CA HIS A 249 -7.01 -26.77 13.32
C HIS A 249 -6.26 -26.73 14.67
N SER A 250 -5.03 -27.26 14.75
CA SER A 250 -4.21 -27.30 15.98
C SER A 250 -2.72 -27.29 15.68
N ASN A 251 -1.91 -26.60 16.51
CA ASN A 251 -0.47 -26.34 16.33
C ASN A 251 -0.18 -25.54 15.06
N PHE A 252 -0.37 -24.22 15.13
CA PHE A 252 -0.09 -23.33 14.01
C PHE A 252 1.36 -23.47 13.52
N PRO A 253 1.58 -23.61 12.20
CA PRO A 253 2.91 -23.59 11.64
C PRO A 253 3.48 -22.18 11.73
N ALA A 254 4.77 -22.04 11.41
CA ALA A 254 5.51 -20.82 11.68
C ALA A 254 4.93 -19.57 10.99
N THR A 255 4.28 -19.72 9.84
CA THR A 255 3.73 -18.60 9.05
C THR A 255 2.25 -18.32 9.30
N ILE A 256 1.64 -18.98 10.31
CA ILE A 256 0.28 -18.70 10.78
C ILE A 256 0.34 -18.17 12.21
N VAL A 257 -0.23 -16.99 12.44
CA VAL A 257 -0.20 -16.30 13.73
C VAL A 257 -1.60 -16.19 14.33
N ASP A 258 -1.74 -16.41 15.62
CA ASP A 258 -3.01 -16.23 16.35
C ASP A 258 -2.86 -15.07 17.31
N LEU A 259 -3.41 -13.91 16.92
CA LEU A 259 -3.29 -12.67 17.67
C LEU A 259 -4.62 -12.31 18.33
N PRO A 260 -4.60 -11.88 19.60
CA PRO A 260 -5.80 -11.36 20.23
C PRO A 260 -6.22 -10.05 19.56
N ALA A 261 -7.42 -9.57 19.91
CA ALA A 261 -7.79 -8.19 19.58
C ALA A 261 -6.95 -7.20 20.39
N PHE A 262 -6.43 -6.16 19.72
CA PHE A 262 -5.63 -5.10 20.33
C PHE A 262 -4.39 -5.60 21.09
N PRO A 263 -3.50 -6.40 20.44
CA PRO A 263 -2.22 -6.76 21.03
C PRO A 263 -1.38 -5.49 21.27
N ASP A 264 -0.50 -5.53 22.26
CA ASP A 264 0.50 -4.48 22.41
C ASP A 264 1.55 -4.55 21.28
N ASP A 265 2.28 -3.44 21.09
CA ASP A 265 3.26 -3.31 20.01
C ASP A 265 4.33 -4.40 20.04
N ASN A 266 4.74 -4.86 21.22
CA ASN A 266 5.76 -5.89 21.35
C ASN A 266 5.21 -7.27 20.94
N THR A 267 3.99 -7.61 21.36
CA THR A 267 3.31 -8.83 20.91
C THR A 267 3.09 -8.81 19.40
N LEU A 268 2.59 -7.70 18.85
CA LEU A 268 2.31 -7.58 17.42
C LEU A 268 3.59 -7.64 16.57
N TYR A 269 4.63 -6.89 16.95
CA TYR A 269 5.90 -6.84 16.24
C TYR A 269 6.58 -8.22 16.18
N ASN A 270 6.53 -8.98 17.28
CA ASN A 270 7.17 -10.30 17.36
C ASN A 270 6.27 -11.44 16.91
N ALA A 271 5.01 -11.19 16.52
CA ALA A 271 4.06 -12.24 16.14
C ALA A 271 4.55 -13.08 14.97
N CYS A 272 5.14 -12.43 13.96
CA CYS A 272 5.72 -13.06 12.77
C CYS A 272 7.26 -13.06 12.82
N ARG A 273 7.85 -13.41 13.97
CA ARG A 273 9.30 -13.61 14.11
C ARG A 273 9.66 -15.04 13.75
N LEU A 274 10.12 -15.23 12.51
CA LEU A 274 10.49 -16.55 11.97
C LEU A 274 11.92 -16.98 12.30
N GLU A 275 12.82 -16.01 12.47
CA GLU A 275 14.24 -16.24 12.76
C GLU A 275 14.91 -14.98 13.33
N ASP A 276 16.13 -15.15 13.85
CA ASP A 276 17.00 -14.03 14.21
C ASP A 276 17.47 -13.28 12.96
N GLN A 277 17.58 -11.96 13.09
CA GLN A 277 17.90 -11.08 11.97
C GLN A 277 19.31 -10.51 12.06
N ASP A 278 20.00 -10.51 10.92
CA ASP A 278 21.14 -9.64 10.67
C ASP A 278 20.64 -8.32 10.06
N TRP A 279 20.23 -7.40 10.93
CA TRP A 279 19.52 -6.18 10.54
C TRP A 279 20.34 -5.27 9.62
N GLY A 280 19.78 -4.91 8.45
CA GLY A 280 20.42 -4.08 7.43
C GLY A 280 21.28 -4.87 6.42
N HIS A 281 21.33 -6.20 6.55
CA HIS A 281 22.15 -7.09 5.72
C HIS A 281 21.37 -8.27 5.14
N TYR A 282 20.05 -8.13 4.99
CA TYR A 282 19.21 -9.14 4.36
C TYR A 282 19.69 -9.45 2.94
N LYS A 283 19.61 -10.72 2.54
CA LYS A 283 19.94 -11.17 1.18
C LYS A 283 18.80 -11.98 0.63
N LEU A 284 18.33 -11.58 -0.56
CA LEU A 284 17.34 -12.35 -1.29
C LEU A 284 17.98 -13.61 -1.89
N PRO A 285 17.20 -14.70 -2.03
CA PRO A 285 17.61 -15.82 -2.86
C PRO A 285 17.73 -15.39 -4.33
N PRO A 286 18.49 -16.12 -5.15
CA PRO A 286 18.55 -15.85 -6.58
C PRO A 286 17.16 -16.05 -7.22
N PRO A 287 16.87 -15.35 -8.33
CA PRO A 287 15.65 -15.59 -9.10
C PRO A 287 15.53 -17.05 -9.57
N ILE A 288 14.29 -17.53 -9.62
CA ILE A 288 13.93 -18.87 -10.09
C ILE A 288 13.31 -18.81 -11.48
N THR A 289 13.34 -19.93 -12.19
CA THR A 289 12.55 -20.14 -13.41
C THR A 289 11.32 -20.94 -13.06
N VAL A 290 10.15 -20.30 -13.06
CA VAL A 290 8.87 -20.95 -12.74
C VAL A 290 8.51 -21.96 -13.84
N THR A 291 8.08 -23.16 -13.46
CA THR A 291 7.75 -24.25 -14.41
C THR A 291 6.45 -24.95 -14.08
N THR A 292 5.91 -25.74 -15.00
CA THR A 292 4.80 -26.66 -14.71
C THR A 292 5.26 -28.06 -14.27
N VAL A 293 6.53 -28.27 -13.92
CA VAL A 293 7.05 -29.61 -13.58
C VAL A 293 6.84 -29.91 -12.09
N HIS A 294 5.84 -30.75 -11.78
CA HIS A 294 5.32 -30.99 -10.41
C HIS A 294 6.40 -31.37 -9.36
N GLU A 295 7.45 -32.08 -9.77
CA GLU A 295 8.48 -32.60 -8.86
C GLU A 295 9.58 -31.59 -8.54
N THR A 296 9.58 -30.41 -9.19
CA THR A 296 10.58 -29.36 -8.95
C THR A 296 10.17 -28.41 -7.82
N PRO A 297 11.14 -27.78 -7.12
CA PRO A 297 10.86 -26.68 -6.19
C PRO A 297 10.19 -25.48 -6.87
N GLU A 298 10.50 -25.22 -8.14
CA GLU A 298 10.03 -24.08 -8.93
C GLU A 298 8.67 -24.34 -9.61
N PHE A 299 7.99 -25.42 -9.24
CA PHE A 299 6.65 -25.73 -9.73
C PHE A 299 5.69 -24.59 -9.39
N ILE A 300 4.95 -24.08 -10.37
CA ILE A 300 4.05 -22.93 -10.22
C ILE A 300 3.13 -23.05 -9.01
N LEU A 301 2.49 -24.21 -8.78
CA LEU A 301 1.57 -24.39 -7.64
C LEU A 301 2.29 -24.56 -6.29
N LYS A 302 3.63 -24.58 -6.25
CA LYS A 302 4.38 -24.47 -5.00
C LYS A 302 4.80 -23.04 -4.70
N VAL A 303 5.10 -22.26 -5.74
CA VAL A 303 5.65 -20.91 -5.59
C VAL A 303 4.58 -19.81 -5.62
N ALA A 304 3.42 -20.12 -6.21
CA ALA A 304 2.31 -19.20 -6.37
C ALA A 304 1.09 -19.55 -5.50
N ASP A 305 1.11 -20.70 -4.82
CA ASP A 305 0.08 -21.03 -3.85
C ASP A 305 0.12 -20.02 -2.71
N GLN A 306 -1.04 -19.48 -2.34
CA GLN A 306 -1.20 -18.35 -1.41
C GLN A 306 -0.47 -17.05 -1.83
N ALA A 307 -0.17 -16.86 -3.12
CA ALA A 307 0.44 -15.60 -3.60
C ALA A 307 -0.44 -14.36 -3.35
N GLY A 308 -1.74 -14.56 -3.08
CA GLY A 308 -2.65 -13.53 -2.59
C GLY A 308 -2.17 -12.79 -1.33
N ASP A 309 -1.45 -13.48 -0.43
CA ASP A 309 -0.97 -12.92 0.84
C ASP A 309 0.28 -12.04 0.64
N PHE A 310 1.10 -12.34 -0.38
CA PHE A 310 2.24 -11.51 -0.72
C PHE A 310 2.62 -11.66 -2.19
N THR A 311 2.31 -10.64 -2.98
CA THR A 311 2.90 -10.42 -4.31
C THR A 311 3.42 -9.00 -4.38
N MET A 312 4.72 -8.83 -4.66
CA MET A 312 5.32 -7.50 -4.74
C MET A 312 6.16 -7.33 -6.01
N ALA A 313 6.15 -6.13 -6.56
CA ALA A 313 7.05 -5.75 -7.64
C ALA A 313 7.27 -4.23 -7.65
N HIS A 314 8.28 -3.76 -8.37
CA HIS A 314 8.44 -2.34 -8.66
C HIS A 314 7.22 -1.80 -9.44
N ARG A 315 6.82 -0.55 -9.21
CA ARG A 315 5.60 0.08 -9.79
C ARG A 315 5.51 0.00 -11.31
N ASP A 316 6.64 0.06 -11.99
CA ASP A 316 6.70 -0.07 -13.45
C ASP A 316 6.66 -1.54 -13.91
N THR A 317 7.16 -2.47 -13.10
CA THR A 317 7.09 -3.91 -13.40
C THR A 317 5.63 -4.35 -13.47
N TRP A 318 4.79 -3.90 -12.53
CA TRP A 318 3.34 -4.18 -12.52
C TRP A 318 2.62 -3.76 -13.80
N LYS A 319 3.09 -2.71 -14.48
CA LYS A 319 2.46 -2.18 -15.70
C LYS A 319 2.73 -3.06 -16.93
N ILE A 320 3.78 -3.89 -16.91
CA ILE A 320 4.16 -4.76 -18.03
C ILE A 320 3.05 -5.81 -18.30
N PRO A 321 2.66 -6.65 -17.31
CA PRO A 321 1.53 -7.57 -17.47
C PRO A 321 0.16 -6.91 -17.28
N ARG A 322 0.12 -5.60 -16.94
CA ARG A 322 -1.10 -4.81 -16.71
C ARG A 322 -1.94 -5.35 -15.55
N GLY A 323 -1.26 -5.64 -14.43
CA GLY A 323 -1.89 -6.13 -13.21
C GLY A 323 -2.52 -7.51 -13.36
N TYR A 324 -3.40 -7.86 -12.43
CA TYR A 324 -4.19 -9.09 -12.46
C TYR A 324 -5.26 -9.03 -13.55
N ARG A 325 -5.64 -10.16 -14.16
CA ARG A 325 -6.72 -10.14 -15.15
C ARG A 325 -8.06 -9.74 -14.51
N GLU A 326 -8.77 -8.82 -15.15
CA GLU A 326 -10.08 -8.34 -14.71
C GLU A 326 -11.19 -9.22 -15.30
N ALA A 327 -11.54 -10.28 -14.57
CA ALA A 327 -12.45 -11.34 -15.03
C ALA A 327 -13.82 -11.31 -14.32
N GLY A 328 -14.04 -10.37 -13.41
CA GLY A 328 -15.28 -10.19 -12.67
C GLY A 328 -15.34 -11.02 -11.39
N GLY A 329 -14.32 -10.89 -10.54
CA GLY A 329 -14.30 -11.43 -9.18
C GLY A 329 -14.20 -12.96 -9.08
N ILE A 330 -13.39 -13.59 -9.94
CA ILE A 330 -13.06 -15.02 -9.91
C ILE A 330 -11.75 -15.20 -9.12
N ALA A 331 -11.57 -16.30 -8.36
CA ALA A 331 -10.29 -16.56 -7.68
C ALA A 331 -9.22 -17.11 -8.65
N TRP A 332 -8.04 -17.48 -8.16
CA TRP A 332 -6.89 -17.96 -8.95
C TRP A 332 -6.19 -16.93 -9.86
N MET A 333 -6.60 -15.66 -9.84
CA MET A 333 -6.00 -14.65 -10.71
C MET A 333 -4.57 -14.29 -10.27
N ASP A 334 -4.18 -14.59 -9.03
CA ASP A 334 -2.82 -14.49 -8.52
C ASP A 334 -1.85 -15.46 -9.23
N ILE A 335 -2.21 -16.73 -9.30
CA ILE A 335 -1.43 -17.76 -10.02
C ILE A 335 -1.37 -17.41 -11.50
N GLU A 336 -2.49 -17.02 -12.10
CA GLU A 336 -2.54 -16.62 -13.51
C GLU A 336 -1.66 -15.39 -13.81
N PHE A 337 -1.68 -14.39 -12.92
CA PHE A 337 -0.81 -13.22 -13.03
C PHE A 337 0.66 -13.64 -13.05
N ILE A 338 1.08 -14.53 -12.14
CA ILE A 338 2.46 -15.02 -12.06
C ILE A 338 2.83 -15.76 -13.36
N CYS A 339 1.97 -16.66 -13.84
CA CYS A 339 2.16 -17.36 -15.11
C CYS A 339 2.32 -16.38 -16.28
N THR A 340 1.46 -15.38 -16.35
CA THR A 340 1.48 -14.37 -17.41
C THR A 340 2.77 -13.54 -17.34
N ALA A 341 3.12 -13.03 -16.17
CA ALA A 341 4.33 -12.22 -15.99
C ALA A 341 5.61 -13.00 -16.30
N THR A 342 5.73 -14.23 -15.81
CA THR A 342 6.96 -15.01 -15.96
C THR A 342 7.09 -15.66 -17.34
N TRP A 343 6.02 -16.23 -17.90
CA TRP A 343 6.11 -16.95 -19.17
C TRP A 343 5.85 -16.06 -20.39
N THR A 344 4.96 -15.06 -20.30
CA THR A 344 4.71 -14.16 -21.44
C THR A 344 5.75 -13.04 -21.53
N PHE A 345 6.12 -12.46 -20.39
CA PHE A 345 6.99 -11.27 -20.34
C PHE A 345 8.39 -11.54 -19.83
N ASP A 346 8.73 -12.80 -19.56
CA ASP A 346 10.06 -13.23 -19.10
C ASP A 346 10.51 -12.46 -17.82
N ILE A 347 9.55 -12.07 -16.96
CA ILE A 347 9.84 -11.38 -15.71
C ILE A 347 10.35 -12.41 -14.69
N PRO A 348 11.57 -12.23 -14.15
CA PRO A 348 12.12 -13.12 -13.14
C PRO A 348 11.31 -13.06 -11.83
N VAL A 349 11.19 -14.22 -11.19
CA VAL A 349 10.55 -14.38 -9.88
C VAL A 349 11.60 -14.66 -8.84
N VAL A 350 11.59 -13.94 -7.72
CA VAL A 350 12.31 -14.27 -6.51
C VAL A 350 11.31 -14.83 -5.51
N TYR A 351 11.45 -16.11 -5.17
CA TYR A 351 10.61 -16.79 -4.20
C TYR A 351 11.36 -16.94 -2.88
N SER A 352 10.86 -16.29 -1.83
CA SER A 352 11.47 -16.37 -0.50
C SER A 352 10.85 -17.50 0.32
N GLY A 353 11.64 -18.54 0.63
CA GLY A 353 11.26 -19.53 1.64
C GLY A 353 11.18 -18.96 3.07
N LYS A 354 11.69 -17.75 3.27
CA LYS A 354 11.61 -16.98 4.52
C LYS A 354 10.53 -15.92 4.36
N SER A 355 9.35 -16.17 4.92
CA SER A 355 8.17 -15.34 4.65
C SER A 355 8.36 -13.89 5.06
N PHE A 356 7.82 -12.98 4.26
CA PHE A 356 7.77 -11.54 4.49
C PHE A 356 6.52 -11.11 5.27
N ALA A 357 5.46 -11.91 5.23
CA ALA A 357 4.30 -11.80 6.10
C ALA A 357 3.87 -13.17 6.62
N CYS A 358 3.13 -13.17 7.73
CA CYS A 358 2.43 -14.34 8.26
C CYS A 358 0.93 -14.05 8.28
N HIS A 359 0.13 -15.04 7.92
CA HIS A 359 -1.31 -14.90 7.90
C HIS A 359 -1.92 -15.06 9.30
N GLN A 360 -2.90 -14.23 9.66
CA GLN A 360 -3.63 -14.41 10.92
C GLN A 360 -4.61 -15.58 10.85
N HIS A 361 -4.62 -16.42 11.88
CA HIS A 361 -5.56 -17.54 11.96
C HIS A 361 -7.01 -17.06 11.90
N HIS A 362 -7.84 -17.81 11.17
CA HIS A 362 -9.29 -17.70 11.21
C HIS A 362 -9.92 -19.04 10.84
N GLN A 363 -11.20 -19.17 11.16
CA GLN A 363 -11.98 -20.32 10.68
C GLN A 363 -12.15 -20.20 9.17
N ASN A 364 -11.87 -21.28 8.43
CA ASN A 364 -12.01 -21.30 6.98
C ASN A 364 -13.50 -21.39 6.57
N ILE A 365 -14.25 -20.31 6.77
CA ILE A 365 -15.68 -20.22 6.43
C ILE A 365 -15.96 -20.34 4.92
N TRP A 366 -14.92 -20.22 4.09
CA TRP A 366 -14.99 -20.33 2.63
C TRP A 366 -15.04 -21.78 2.14
N GLU A 367 -14.55 -22.76 2.90
CA GLU A 367 -14.65 -24.20 2.57
C GLU A 367 -16.12 -24.67 2.42
N GLY A 368 -17.06 -23.98 3.07
CA GLY A 368 -18.49 -24.23 2.98
C GLY A 368 -19.18 -23.63 1.74
N ARG A 369 -18.50 -22.80 0.93
CA ARG A 369 -19.05 -22.10 -0.25
C ARG A 369 -18.26 -22.39 -1.52
N LYS A 370 -18.20 -23.68 -1.91
CA LYS A 370 -17.44 -24.18 -3.07
C LYS A 370 -17.85 -23.57 -4.43
N ASP A 371 -19.07 -23.03 -4.50
CA ASP A 371 -19.68 -22.55 -5.74
C ASP A 371 -19.23 -21.14 -6.12
N GLN A 372 -18.70 -20.39 -5.15
CA GLN A 372 -18.02 -19.13 -5.40
C GLN A 372 -16.55 -19.50 -5.66
N HIS A 373 -15.90 -18.86 -6.63
CA HIS A 373 -14.44 -18.77 -6.74
C HIS A 373 -13.65 -19.66 -7.72
N THR A 374 -14.18 -20.70 -8.40
CA THR A 374 -13.31 -21.62 -9.19
C THR A 374 -13.59 -21.76 -10.70
N ASP A 375 -14.26 -20.79 -11.34
CA ASP A 375 -14.45 -20.84 -12.80
C ASP A 375 -13.18 -20.41 -13.58
N ASN A 376 -12.22 -21.35 -13.67
CA ASN A 376 -11.03 -21.23 -14.52
C ASN A 376 -11.13 -22.10 -15.78
N SER A 377 -12.33 -22.53 -16.15
CA SER A 377 -12.56 -23.50 -17.23
C SER A 377 -12.00 -23.04 -18.60
N GLY A 378 -11.74 -21.73 -18.76
CA GLY A 378 -11.15 -21.13 -19.95
C GLY A 378 -9.65 -20.88 -19.94
N ILE A 379 -8.90 -21.21 -18.87
CA ILE A 379 -7.46 -20.92 -18.76
C ILE A 379 -6.62 -22.18 -18.95
N ASN A 380 -5.65 -22.13 -19.87
CA ASN A 380 -4.73 -23.22 -20.12
C ASN A 380 -3.28 -22.81 -19.79
N MET A 381 -2.82 -23.14 -18.58
CA MET A 381 -1.47 -22.80 -18.11
C MET A 381 -0.36 -23.29 -19.04
N GLY A 382 -0.50 -24.51 -19.60
CA GLY A 382 0.48 -25.05 -20.54
C GLY A 382 0.58 -24.24 -21.84
N LYS A 383 -0.52 -23.63 -22.31
CA LYS A 383 -0.48 -22.73 -23.47
C LYS A 383 0.20 -21.40 -23.14
N ILE A 384 0.01 -20.88 -21.92
CA ILE A 384 0.74 -19.68 -21.45
C ILE A 384 2.24 -19.97 -21.37
N GLU A 385 2.62 -21.11 -20.79
CA GLU A 385 4.03 -21.54 -20.69
C GLU A 385 4.69 -21.66 -22.08
N ARG A 386 3.97 -22.21 -23.06
CA ARG A 386 4.44 -22.31 -24.45
C ARG A 386 4.30 -21.01 -25.26
N LYS A 387 3.86 -19.92 -24.63
CA LYS A 387 3.60 -18.60 -25.25
C LYS A 387 2.58 -18.66 -26.41
N GLU A 388 1.68 -19.64 -26.39
CA GLU A 388 0.61 -19.83 -27.38
C GLU A 388 -0.61 -18.95 -27.09
N GLU A 389 -0.85 -18.65 -25.80
CA GLU A 389 -1.92 -17.78 -25.33
C GLU A 389 -1.40 -16.86 -24.23
N SER A 390 -1.94 -15.65 -24.14
CA SER A 390 -1.68 -14.74 -23.03
C SER A 390 -2.98 -14.06 -22.60
N TYR A 391 -3.16 -13.97 -21.28
CA TYR A 391 -4.38 -13.47 -20.65
C TYR A 391 -4.09 -12.11 -20.01
N VAL A 392 -3.80 -11.14 -20.86
CA VAL A 392 -3.37 -9.79 -20.46
C VAL A 392 -4.53 -8.82 -20.66
N ASN A 393 -4.75 -7.93 -19.70
CA ASN A 393 -5.77 -6.90 -19.86
C ASN A 393 -5.48 -6.01 -21.08
N GLU A 394 -6.53 -5.52 -21.73
CA GLU A 394 -6.37 -4.58 -22.84
C GLU A 394 -5.71 -3.27 -22.39
N GLU A 395 -4.91 -2.69 -23.27
CA GLU A 395 -4.27 -1.41 -23.01
C GLU A 395 -5.32 -0.33 -22.76
N ASN A 396 -5.11 0.50 -21.73
CA ASN A 396 -6.07 1.53 -21.30
C ASN A 396 -7.46 1.01 -20.89
N LYS A 397 -7.63 -0.31 -20.67
CA LYS A 397 -8.90 -0.88 -20.20
C LYS A 397 -8.81 -1.65 -18.87
N TRP A 398 -7.69 -1.58 -18.17
CA TRP A 398 -7.54 -2.15 -16.82
C TRP A 398 -7.57 -1.07 -15.74
N ALA A 399 -7.72 -1.45 -14.48
CA ALA A 399 -7.68 -0.58 -13.30
C ALA A 399 -8.61 0.65 -13.43
N LEU A 400 -9.79 0.46 -14.02
CA LEU A 400 -10.77 1.53 -14.29
C LEU A 400 -10.30 2.62 -15.29
N HIS A 401 -9.29 2.36 -16.14
CA HIS A 401 -8.84 3.35 -17.13
C HIS A 401 -9.93 3.72 -18.15
N HIS A 402 -10.87 2.80 -18.40
CA HIS A 402 -11.96 2.97 -19.36
C HIS A 402 -13.26 3.52 -18.72
N VAL A 403 -13.21 3.91 -17.44
CA VAL A 403 -14.37 4.31 -16.64
C VAL A 403 -14.25 5.79 -16.30
N ASP A 404 -15.35 6.55 -16.43
CA ASP A 404 -15.42 7.91 -15.89
C ASP A 404 -15.60 7.83 -14.37
N THR A 405 -14.48 7.66 -13.68
CA THR A 405 -14.43 7.42 -12.24
C THR A 405 -14.96 8.60 -11.43
N TRP A 406 -14.82 9.84 -11.91
CA TRP A 406 -15.36 11.02 -11.25
C TRP A 406 -16.89 11.00 -11.26
N THR A 407 -17.49 10.89 -12.45
CA THR A 407 -18.95 10.90 -12.61
C THR A 407 -19.60 9.69 -11.95
N MET A 408 -18.88 8.57 -11.87
CA MET A 408 -19.33 7.35 -11.21
C MET A 408 -19.08 7.32 -9.69
N GLY A 409 -18.50 8.39 -9.12
CA GLY A 409 -18.40 8.60 -7.68
C GLY A 409 -17.27 7.84 -7.00
N LEU A 410 -16.16 7.54 -7.69
CA LEU A 410 -14.94 7.04 -7.05
C LEU A 410 -14.46 8.06 -6.02
N GLU A 411 -14.29 7.65 -4.77
CA GLU A 411 -13.85 8.55 -3.69
C GLU A 411 -12.36 8.30 -3.40
N CYS A 412 -11.64 9.34 -2.99
CA CYS A 412 -10.26 9.23 -2.52
C CYS A 412 -10.07 10.11 -1.29
N LEU A 413 -9.44 9.55 -0.27
CA LEU A 413 -9.18 10.19 1.00
C LEU A 413 -7.76 9.88 1.45
N GLU A 414 -6.95 10.90 1.68
CA GLU A 414 -5.57 10.79 2.16
C GLU A 414 -5.43 11.45 3.54
N PHE A 415 -4.73 10.80 4.45
CA PHE A 415 -4.48 11.29 5.81
C PHE A 415 -3.29 10.53 6.44
N ARG A 416 -2.80 11.02 7.58
CA ARG A 416 -1.63 10.47 8.31
C ARG A 416 -1.99 9.84 9.66
N GLY A 417 -3.29 9.69 9.96
CA GLY A 417 -3.79 9.05 11.18
C GLY A 417 -3.81 9.96 12.42
N GLY A 418 -4.62 9.59 13.42
CA GLY A 418 -4.61 10.21 14.73
C GLY A 418 -5.44 9.46 15.78
N LEU A 419 -4.80 9.05 16.88
CA LEU A 419 -5.18 9.13 18.31
C LEU A 419 -3.99 8.54 19.08
N CYS A 420 -3.38 9.32 19.98
CA CYS A 420 -2.04 9.08 20.54
C CYS A 420 -1.94 7.88 21.50
N TRP A 421 -0.72 7.34 21.64
CA TRP A 421 -0.32 6.44 22.73
C TRP A 421 1.05 6.86 23.25
#